data_AF-A0A7W7ZX62-F1
#
_entry.id   AF-A0A7W7ZX62-F1
#
_cell.length_a   1.000
_cell.length_b   1.000
_cell.length_c   1.000
_cell.angle_alpha   90.00
_cell.angle_beta   90.00
_cell.angle_gamma   90.00
#
_symmetry.space_group_name_H-M   'P 1'
#
loop_
_entity.id
_entity.type
_entity.pdbx_description
1 polymer ?
#
loop_
_entity_poly.entity_id
_entity_poly.type
_entity_poly.pdbx_seq_one_letter_code
_entity_poly.pdbx_strand_id
1 'polypeptide(L)' 'MDRRWVGPRGYEVVPATRAGRQVLRIRRNGWLIADCLSVADVAKHVDLADLCEVIALPMDRRYRAAG' A
#
# COMPACT_ATOMS: atom_id res chain seq x y z
N MET A 1 -8.99 -6.11 6.52
CA MET A 1 -9.13 -4.98 5.59
C MET A 1 -7.73 -4.64 5.16
N ASP A 2 -7.37 -4.94 3.92
CA ASP A 2 -6.03 -4.65 3.43
C ASP A 2 -5.88 -3.14 3.26
N ARG A 3 -5.09 -2.51 4.12
CA ARG A 3 -4.73 -1.10 3.98
C ARG A 3 -3.57 -1.02 3.00
N ARG A 4 -3.70 -0.23 1.95
CA ARG A 4 -2.65 -0.02 0.94
C ARG A 4 -2.63 1.44 0.59
N TRP A 5 -1.45 2.01 0.44
CA TRP A 5 -1.28 3.36 -0.07
C TRP A 5 -0.51 3.30 -1.38
N VAL A 6 -0.89 4.12 -2.34
CA VAL A 6 -0.23 4.25 -3.63
C VAL A 6 0.23 5.69 -3.81
N GLY A 7 1.42 5.85 -4.36
CA GLY A 7 2.03 7.13 -4.67
C GLY A 7 2.46 7.22 -6.14
N PRO A 8 2.96 8.38 -6.55
CA PRO A 8 3.39 8.62 -7.92
C PRO A 8 4.54 7.70 -8.32
N ARG A 9 4.72 7.51 -9.64
CA ARG A 9 5.83 6.73 -10.22
C ARG A 9 5.89 5.27 -9.72
N GLY A 10 4.73 4.72 -9.40
CA GLY A 10 4.55 3.31 -9.02
C GLY A 10 4.98 2.97 -7.60
N TYR A 11 5.05 3.97 -6.70
CA TYR A 11 5.27 3.71 -5.28
C TYR A 11 4.04 3.08 -4.65
N GLU A 12 4.30 2.11 -3.76
CA GLU A 12 3.28 1.48 -2.95
C GLU A 12 3.78 1.29 -1.53
N VAL A 13 2.91 1.53 -0.55
CA VAL A 13 3.17 1.25 0.86
C VAL A 13 2.11 0.29 1.35
N VAL A 14 2.53 -0.83 1.93
CA VAL A 14 1.63 -1.85 2.49
C VAL A 14 2.09 -2.27 3.89
N PRO A 15 1.17 -2.56 4.83
CA PRO A 15 1.50 -3.24 6.07
C PRO A 15 2.10 -4.60 5.75
N ALA A 16 3.16 -4.96 6.48
CA ALA A 16 3.79 -6.27 6.38
C ALA A 16 4.30 -6.72 7.75
N THR A 17 4.69 -7.98 7.84
CA THR A 17 5.39 -8.52 9.02
C THR A 17 6.80 -8.92 8.63
N ARG A 18 7.80 -8.49 9.42
CA ARG A 18 9.19 -8.90 9.30
C ARG A 18 9.72 -9.31 10.67
N ALA A 19 10.24 -10.54 10.77
CA ALA A 19 10.75 -11.10 12.02
C ALA A 19 9.78 -10.92 13.22
N GLY A 20 8.49 -11.15 12.98
CA GLY A 20 7.44 -11.02 14.01
C GLY A 20 7.00 -9.58 14.33
N ARG A 21 7.59 -8.56 13.69
CA ARG A 21 7.23 -7.15 13.90
C ARG A 21 6.45 -6.58 12.73
N GLN A 22 5.45 -5.75 13.02
CA GLN A 22 4.71 -4.99 12.01
C GLN A 22 5.60 -3.87 11.45
N VAL A 23 5.61 -3.74 10.12
CA VAL A 23 6.40 -2.77 9.36
C VAL A 23 5.55 -2.18 8.22
N LEU A 24 5.96 -1.03 7.71
CA LEU A 24 5.46 -0.44 6.47
C LEU A 24 6.42 -0.80 5.33
N ARG A 25 6.00 -1.69 4.45
CA ARG A 25 6.80 -2.12 3.31
C ARG A 25 6.59 -1.19 2.14
N ILE A 26 7.68 -0.63 1.63
CA ILE A 26 7.69 0.20 0.43
C ILE A 26 8.08 -0.64 -0.77
N ARG A 27 7.27 -0.57 -1.81
CA ARG A 27 7.56 -1.11 -3.13
C ARG A 27 7.57 -0.01 -4.17
N ARG A 28 8.31 -0.24 -5.26
CA ARG A 28 8.25 0.59 -6.45
C ARG A 28 8.22 -0.29 -7.68
N ASN A 29 7.16 -0.18 -8.48
CA ASN A 29 6.96 -1.03 -9.66
C ASN A 29 7.10 -2.53 -9.34
N GLY A 30 6.54 -2.97 -8.20
CA GLY A 30 6.61 -4.36 -7.72
C GLY A 30 7.88 -4.75 -6.96
N TRP A 31 8.98 -3.97 -7.07
CA TRP A 31 10.25 -4.26 -6.39
C TRP A 31 10.23 -3.77 -4.96
N LEU A 32 10.78 -4.56 -4.03
CA LEU A 32 10.97 -4.15 -2.63
C LEU A 32 12.04 -3.07 -2.54
N ILE A 33 11.71 -1.94 -1.91
CA ILE A 33 12.65 -0.83 -1.67
C ILE A 33 13.11 -0.83 -0.21
N ALA A 34 12.17 -0.88 0.73
CA ALA A 34 12.47 -0.84 2.16
C ALA A 34 11.35 -1.44 3.01
N ASP A 35 11.69 -1.88 4.22
CA ASP A 35 10.74 -2.11 5.31
C ASP A 35 10.98 -1.04 6.38
N CYS A 36 9.98 -0.20 6.61
CA CYS A 36 10.05 0.96 7.51
C CYS A 36 9.36 0.67 8.84
N LEU A 37 9.95 1.11 9.95
CA LEU A 37 9.37 0.92 11.29
C LEU A 37 8.46 2.09 11.73
N SER A 38 8.54 3.21 11.01
CA SER A 38 7.81 4.43 11.33
C SER A 38 7.39 5.17 10.06
N VAL A 39 6.41 6.07 10.19
CA VAL A 39 6.02 6.98 9.10
C VAL A 39 7.17 7.93 8.73
N ALA A 40 8.00 8.33 9.69
CA ALA A 40 9.18 9.14 9.43
C ALA A 40 10.22 8.41 8.56
N ASP A 41 10.32 7.09 8.67
CA ASP A 41 11.16 6.30 7.76
C ASP A 41 10.56 6.23 6.35
N VAL A 42 9.23 6.19 6.23
CA VAL A 42 8.55 6.22 4.92
C VAL A 42 8.78 7.56 4.21
N ALA A 43 8.73 8.66 4.94
CA ALA A 43 8.97 10.02 4.42
C ALA A 43 10.36 10.21 3.78
N LYS A 44 11.33 9.34 4.10
CA LYS A 44 12.66 9.34 3.45
C LYS A 44 12.63 8.80 2.01
N HIS A 45 11.57 8.12 1.62
CA HIS A 45 11.46 7.44 0.32
C HIS A 45 10.39 8.05 -0.60
N VAL A 46 9.30 8.55 -0.02
CA VAL A 46 8.15 9.11 -0.75
C VAL A 46 7.58 10.29 0.03
N ASP A 47 7.09 11.30 -0.68
CA ASP A 47 6.32 12.37 -0.05
C ASP A 47 4.99 11.79 0.47
N LEU A 48 4.72 11.97 1.76
CA LEU A 48 3.52 11.46 2.39
C LEU A 48 2.25 12.12 1.84
N ALA A 49 2.35 13.38 1.38
CA ALA A 49 1.23 14.11 0.80
C ALA A 49 0.79 13.52 -0.55
N ASP A 50 1.69 12.80 -1.22
CA ASP A 50 1.42 12.17 -2.51
C ASP A 50 0.81 10.76 -2.38
N LEU A 51 0.68 10.24 -1.15
CA LEU A 51 0.14 8.92 -0.91
C LEU A 51 -1.39 8.96 -0.77
N CYS A 52 -2.07 8.16 -1.58
CA CYS A 52 -3.51 7.95 -1.51
C CYS A 52 -3.80 6.54 -0.95
N GLU A 53 -4.66 6.45 0.07
CA GLU A 53 -5.16 5.14 0.54
C GLU A 53 -6.08 4.53 -0.51
N VAL A 54 -5.82 3.27 -0.86
CA VAL A 54 -6.64 2.47 -1.78
C VAL A 54 -7.39 1.44 -0.97
N ILE A 55 -8.71 1.57 -1.00
CA ILE A 55 -9.63 0.59 -0.41
C ILE A 55 -10.28 -0.24 -1.52
N ALA A 56 -10.35 -1.55 -1.31
CA ALA A 56 -11.13 -2.41 -2.19
C ALA A 56 -12.61 -2.10 -2.00
N LEU A 57 -13.29 -1.71 -3.08
CA LEU A 57 -14.75 -1.62 -3.06
C LEU A 57 -15.30 -3.04 -2.89
N PRO A 58 -16.30 -3.25 -2.01
CA PRO A 58 -16.98 -4.52 -1.94
C PRO A 58 -17.63 -4.77 -3.31
N MET A 59 -17.14 -5.77 -4.04
CA MET A 59 -17.83 -6.25 -5.23
C MET A 59 -19.15 -6.86 -4.76
N ASP A 60 -20.24 -6.13 -4.93
CA ASP A 60 -21.57 -6.73 -4.82
C ASP A 60 -21.64 -7.81 -5.90
N ARG A 61 -21.67 -9.08 -5.51
CA ARG A 61 -21.78 -10.26 -6.40
C ARG A 61 -23.06 -10.26 -7.24
N ARG A 62 -23.88 -9.21 -7.17
CA ARG A 62 -25.21 -9.10 -7.79
C ARG A 62 -25.24 -8.50 -9.18
N TYR A 63 -24.14 -7.99 -9.73
CA TYR A 63 -24.10 -7.73 -11.17
C TYR A 63 -23.86 -9.04 -11.93
N ARG A 64 -24.85 -9.94 -11.89
CA ARG A 64 -25.09 -10.81 -13.05
C ARG A 64 -25.33 -9.85 -14.19
N ALA A 65 -24.37 -9.76 -15.11
CA ALA A 65 -24.62 -9.18 -16.42
C ALA A 65 -25.93 -9.80 -16.94
N ALA A 66 -26.97 -8.98 -16.98
CA ALA A 66 -28.17 -9.31 -17.73
C ALA A 66 -27.69 -9.46 -19.18
N GLY A 67 -27.86 -10.67 -19.71
CA GLY A 67 -27.73 -10.95 -21.13
C GLY A 67 -28.88 -10.35 -21.92
#